data_AF-A0A167C256-F1
#
_entry.id   AF-A0A167C256-F1
#
_cell.length_a   1.000
_cell.length_b   1.000
_cell.length_c   1.000
_cell.angle_alpha   90.00
_cell.angle_beta   90.00
_cell.angle_gamma   90.00
#
_symmetry.space_group_name_H-M   'P 1'
#
loop_
_entity.id
_entity.type
_entity.pdbx_description
1 polymer ?
#
loop_
_entity_poly.entity_id
_entity_poly.type
_entity_poly.pdbx_seq_one_letter_code
_entity_poly.pdbx_strand_id
1 'polypeptide(L)'
;MTSPTVEPGNSKTKLQDQGVAMAGIDFGCQINGSCPGEKVQVPLASLGGADSAGQMKHFVEDDGMNTFRLSMSWQFITARQVSGELDKINFGNFDKLVQACLDLGAYCMLDLHNFARYDDGIIGQGGPTDEVFAGLWKQLATYYAKSDRIIFGLMNEPHDLDIKLWAKSCQAAVTAIRKAGATSQIILLPGTNFASAETFVSTGSADALAAITNPDGSTDKLVLDLHKYLDINNSGTHSECTTNNVEGFKTIAEWLRKNKRLGLVSETGASMDQSCMTRFCEQNKFIAQNDDVFVGFVGWSAGGFDGTYLLTLTPSKSGDKWIDNKLMRDCILRPFAKGGSSPYRALLSTTKASATSTTEATQDTASATATGDKNVNANMAAPEKDNAAGRITVPTACIFLASMGTVATAQAVAD
;
A
#
# COMPACT_ATOMS: atom_id res chain seq x y z
N MET A 1 4.19 -21.45 54.29
CA MET A 1 4.83 -20.63 53.24
C MET A 1 4.89 -21.49 52.00
N THR A 2 3.91 -21.34 51.13
CA THR A 2 3.75 -22.12 49.88
C THR A 2 4.32 -21.30 48.73
N SER A 3 5.40 -21.80 48.12
CA SER A 3 5.94 -21.24 46.87
C SER A 3 4.88 -21.30 45.77
N PRO A 4 4.66 -20.21 45.00
CA PRO A 4 3.76 -20.26 43.87
C PRO A 4 4.44 -20.97 42.69
N THR A 5 3.72 -21.93 42.13
CA THR A 5 3.96 -22.57 40.85
C THR A 5 3.85 -21.55 39.72
N VAL A 6 4.90 -21.43 38.90
CA VAL A 6 4.89 -20.65 37.65
C VAL A 6 4.28 -21.52 36.55
N GLU A 7 3.15 -21.10 36.00
CA GLU A 7 2.58 -21.69 34.79
C GLU A 7 3.37 -21.26 33.54
N PRO A 8 3.55 -22.15 32.53
CA PRO A 8 4.20 -21.79 31.28
C PRO A 8 3.22 -21.12 30.30
N GLY A 9 3.56 -19.87 29.92
CA GLY A 9 3.62 -19.45 28.52
C GLY A 9 2.30 -19.09 27.81
N ASN A 10 2.03 -17.79 27.69
CA ASN A 10 1.28 -17.25 26.56
C ASN A 10 2.17 -16.27 25.78
N SER A 11 3.09 -16.85 25.00
CA SER A 11 3.91 -16.10 24.05
C SER A 11 3.04 -15.70 22.86
N LYS A 12 2.49 -14.48 22.88
CA LYS A 12 2.02 -13.82 21.65
C LYS A 12 3.25 -13.51 20.79
N THR A 13 3.64 -14.45 19.95
CA THR A 13 4.65 -14.24 18.91
C THR A 13 4.14 -13.15 17.97
N LYS A 14 4.78 -11.97 18.06
CA LYS A 14 4.61 -10.84 17.15
C LYS A 14 4.98 -11.28 15.74
N LEU A 15 4.03 -11.23 14.80
CA LEU A 15 4.36 -11.38 13.40
C LEU A 15 4.91 -10.08 12.81
N GLN A 16 5.83 -10.28 11.87
CA GLN A 16 6.29 -9.39 10.82
C GLN A 16 5.10 -8.74 10.10
N ASP A 17 5.26 -7.58 9.44
CA ASP A 17 4.16 -6.91 8.73
C ASP A 17 3.66 -7.76 7.55
N GLN A 18 2.80 -8.73 7.85
CA GLN A 18 2.22 -9.69 6.93
C GLN A 18 0.84 -9.19 6.52
N GLY A 19 0.58 -9.25 5.22
CA GLY A 19 -0.62 -8.69 4.63
C GLY A 19 -1.06 -9.33 3.34
N VAL A 20 -2.16 -8.78 2.83
CA VAL A 20 -2.76 -9.13 1.54
C VAL A 20 -3.14 -7.85 0.79
N ALA A 21 -3.00 -7.88 -0.52
CA ALA A 21 -3.54 -6.82 -1.37
C ALA A 21 -5.07 -6.92 -1.47
N MET A 22 -5.75 -5.79 -1.36
CA MET A 22 -7.20 -5.64 -1.49
C MET A 22 -7.49 -4.91 -2.81
N ALA A 23 -7.48 -5.66 -3.91
CA ALA A 23 -7.64 -5.12 -5.25
C ALA A 23 -9.09 -4.72 -5.55
N GLY A 24 -9.28 -3.91 -6.59
CA GLY A 24 -10.59 -3.55 -7.14
C GLY A 24 -10.59 -2.20 -7.85
N ILE A 25 -9.97 -1.17 -7.24
CA ILE A 25 -9.92 0.18 -7.84
C ILE A 25 -8.94 0.24 -9.02
N ASP A 26 -7.96 -0.64 -9.01
CA ASP A 26 -6.98 -0.92 -10.07
C ASP A 26 -7.54 -1.76 -11.22
N PHE A 27 -8.75 -2.32 -11.09
CA PHE A 27 -9.32 -3.15 -12.15
C PHE A 27 -9.45 -2.38 -13.46
N GLY A 28 -8.87 -2.95 -14.51
CA GLY A 28 -8.80 -2.35 -15.83
C GLY A 28 -7.53 -1.57 -16.11
N CYS A 29 -6.75 -1.20 -15.09
CA CYS A 29 -5.43 -0.60 -15.30
C CYS A 29 -4.55 -1.51 -16.14
N GLN A 30 -3.85 -0.91 -17.09
CA GLN A 30 -2.91 -1.57 -17.99
C GLN A 30 -1.49 -1.13 -17.66
N ILE A 31 -0.50 -1.95 -18.02
CA ILE A 31 0.92 -1.68 -17.73
C ILE A 31 1.42 -0.37 -18.37
N ASN A 32 0.76 0.13 -19.41
CA ASN A 32 1.10 1.44 -19.96
C ASN A 32 0.59 2.64 -19.11
N GLY A 33 0.04 2.39 -17.93
CA GLY A 33 -0.49 3.41 -17.03
C GLY A 33 -1.85 3.96 -17.44
N SER A 34 -2.54 3.33 -18.40
CA SER A 34 -3.94 3.65 -18.70
C SER A 34 -4.89 2.92 -17.74
N CYS A 35 -5.77 3.67 -17.08
CA CYS A 35 -6.77 3.13 -16.14
C CYS A 35 -8.19 3.57 -16.57
N PRO A 36 -8.85 2.78 -17.43
CA PRO A 36 -10.25 2.98 -17.82
C PRO A 36 -11.18 2.84 -16.59
N GLY A 37 -12.11 3.78 -16.42
CA GLY A 37 -12.97 3.85 -15.24
C GLY A 37 -14.07 2.79 -15.20
N GLU A 38 -14.35 2.15 -16.33
CA GLU A 38 -15.49 1.24 -16.54
C GLU A 38 -15.36 -0.08 -15.75
N LYS A 39 -14.13 -0.46 -15.40
CA LYS A 39 -13.82 -1.69 -14.68
C LYS A 39 -13.55 -1.47 -13.19
N VAL A 40 -13.40 -0.21 -12.78
CA VAL A 40 -13.12 0.16 -11.39
C VAL A 40 -14.23 -0.33 -10.49
N GLN A 41 -13.87 -1.04 -9.43
CA GLN A 41 -14.80 -1.43 -8.37
C GLN A 41 -14.17 -1.12 -7.03
N VAL A 42 -14.70 -0.15 -6.28
CA VAL A 42 -14.30 0.06 -4.89
C VAL A 42 -14.74 -1.17 -4.10
N PRO A 43 -13.83 -1.98 -3.52
CA PRO A 43 -14.18 -3.28 -2.96
C PRO A 43 -14.77 -3.15 -1.55
N LEU A 44 -15.86 -2.39 -1.43
CA LEU A 44 -16.66 -2.27 -0.22
C LEU A 44 -18.11 -2.62 -0.52
N ALA A 45 -18.68 -3.52 0.28
CA ALA A 45 -20.09 -3.92 0.15
C ALA A 45 -21.05 -2.73 0.23
N SER A 46 -20.73 -1.72 1.04
CA SER A 46 -21.51 -0.47 1.17
C SER A 46 -21.50 0.41 -0.09
N LEU A 47 -20.59 0.14 -1.03
CA LEU A 47 -20.46 0.82 -2.33
C LEU A 47 -20.77 -0.12 -3.51
N GLY A 48 -21.36 -1.30 -3.25
CA GLY A 48 -21.66 -2.30 -4.28
C GLY A 48 -20.45 -3.14 -4.71
N GLY A 49 -19.34 -3.07 -3.98
CA GLY A 49 -18.16 -3.89 -4.16
C GLY A 49 -18.17 -5.19 -3.38
N ALA A 50 -17.04 -5.91 -3.41
CA ALA A 50 -16.79 -7.03 -2.51
C ALA A 50 -16.74 -6.60 -1.03
N ASP A 51 -16.87 -7.55 -0.10
CA ASP A 51 -16.78 -7.27 1.33
C ASP A 51 -15.32 -7.25 1.82
N SER A 52 -14.49 -6.31 1.33
CA SER A 52 -13.10 -6.23 1.80
C SER A 52 -13.00 -5.85 3.28
N ALA A 53 -13.97 -5.13 3.84
CA ALA A 53 -14.00 -4.86 5.27
C ALA A 53 -14.11 -6.17 6.08
N GLY A 54 -15.01 -7.08 5.67
CA GLY A 54 -15.14 -8.41 6.26
C GLY A 54 -13.91 -9.29 6.02
N GLN A 55 -13.32 -9.25 4.81
CA GLN A 55 -12.08 -9.98 4.50
C GLN A 55 -10.90 -9.50 5.36
N MET A 56 -10.66 -8.19 5.43
CA MET A 56 -9.58 -7.63 6.28
C MET A 56 -9.80 -7.96 7.75
N LYS A 57 -11.05 -7.91 8.23
CA LYS A 57 -11.37 -8.30 9.61
C LYS A 57 -11.02 -9.77 9.87
N HIS A 58 -11.35 -10.68 8.95
CA HIS A 58 -10.95 -12.09 9.03
C HIS A 58 -9.43 -12.23 9.11
N PHE A 59 -8.70 -11.64 8.17
CA PHE A 59 -7.24 -11.71 8.14
C PHE A 59 -6.58 -11.18 9.42
N VAL A 60 -7.16 -10.15 10.06
CA VAL A 60 -6.67 -9.62 11.33
C VAL A 60 -7.02 -10.54 12.51
N GLU A 61 -8.28 -10.91 12.65
CA GLU A 61 -8.78 -11.60 13.86
C GLU A 61 -8.43 -13.08 13.88
N ASP A 62 -8.51 -13.76 12.73
CA ASP A 62 -8.33 -15.20 12.62
C ASP A 62 -6.89 -15.57 12.22
N ASP A 63 -6.25 -14.76 11.37
CA ASP A 63 -4.94 -15.09 10.79
C ASP A 63 -3.78 -14.25 11.35
N GLY A 64 -4.08 -13.21 12.13
CA GLY A 64 -3.07 -12.38 12.80
C GLY A 64 -2.28 -11.47 11.86
N MET A 65 -2.78 -11.22 10.65
CA MET A 65 -2.21 -10.22 9.73
C MET A 65 -2.43 -8.80 10.24
N ASN A 66 -1.62 -7.86 9.76
CA ASN A 66 -1.65 -6.49 10.24
C ASN A 66 -1.35 -5.44 9.17
N THR A 67 -1.25 -5.81 7.89
CA THR A 67 -1.00 -4.88 6.78
C THR A 67 -1.92 -5.18 5.62
N PHE A 68 -2.48 -4.16 4.97
CA PHE A 68 -3.27 -4.31 3.75
C PHE A 68 -2.80 -3.32 2.69
N ARG A 69 -2.56 -3.83 1.47
CA ARG A 69 -2.21 -3.01 0.30
C ARG A 69 -3.47 -2.66 -0.46
N LEU A 70 -3.78 -1.37 -0.52
CA LEU A 70 -5.01 -0.82 -1.06
C LEU A 70 -4.66 -0.12 -2.38
N SER A 71 -4.90 -0.82 -3.49
CA SER A 71 -4.64 -0.27 -4.81
C SER A 71 -5.57 0.91 -5.09
N MET A 72 -5.02 1.96 -5.68
CA MET A 72 -5.73 3.10 -6.26
C MET A 72 -5.12 3.42 -7.61
N SER A 73 -5.92 3.87 -8.57
CA SER A 73 -5.38 4.44 -9.81
C SER A 73 -5.39 5.96 -9.76
N TRP A 74 -4.39 6.57 -10.40
CA TRP A 74 -4.30 8.02 -10.56
C TRP A 74 -5.59 8.55 -11.20
N GLN A 75 -6.00 7.97 -12.33
CA GLN A 75 -7.20 8.35 -13.06
C GLN A 75 -8.46 8.29 -12.18
N PHE A 76 -8.58 7.31 -11.28
CA PHE A 76 -9.72 7.24 -10.37
C PHE A 76 -9.69 8.38 -9.36
N ILE A 77 -8.60 8.50 -8.57
CA ILE A 77 -8.54 9.43 -7.44
C ILE A 77 -8.53 10.90 -7.87
N THR A 78 -8.23 11.21 -9.14
CA THR A 78 -8.24 12.57 -9.68
C THR A 78 -9.36 12.82 -10.70
N ALA A 79 -10.27 11.86 -10.90
CA ALA A 79 -11.27 11.91 -11.96
C ALA A 79 -10.66 12.27 -13.34
N ARG A 80 -9.52 11.63 -13.65
CA ARG A 80 -8.73 11.79 -14.88
C ARG A 80 -8.11 13.17 -15.08
N GLN A 81 -8.04 14.00 -14.04
CA GLN A 81 -7.28 15.24 -14.08
C GLN A 81 -5.79 14.93 -13.90
N VAL A 82 -5.04 15.11 -14.98
CA VAL A 82 -3.57 14.89 -15.00
C VAL A 82 -2.86 15.80 -14.01
N SER A 83 -3.40 17.01 -13.77
CA SER A 83 -2.86 17.97 -12.79
C SER A 83 -2.72 17.40 -11.38
N GLY A 84 -3.43 16.31 -11.07
CA GLY A 84 -3.26 15.58 -9.82
C GLY A 84 -4.19 16.02 -8.69
N GLU A 85 -5.14 16.94 -8.92
CA GLU A 85 -6.10 17.33 -7.88
C GLU A 85 -7.00 16.15 -7.49
N LEU A 86 -7.12 15.88 -6.19
CA LEU A 86 -7.96 14.79 -5.70
C LEU A 86 -9.44 15.10 -5.94
N ASP A 87 -10.13 14.22 -6.65
CA ASP A 87 -11.58 14.28 -6.81
C ASP A 87 -12.26 13.90 -5.50
N LYS A 88 -13.10 14.80 -4.98
CA LYS A 88 -13.73 14.64 -3.66
C LYS A 88 -14.57 13.35 -3.53
N ILE A 89 -15.22 12.91 -4.61
CA ILE A 89 -16.11 11.74 -4.57
C ILE A 89 -15.29 10.46 -4.66
N ASN A 90 -14.41 10.36 -5.65
CA ASN A 90 -13.60 9.17 -5.88
C ASN A 90 -12.58 8.96 -4.76
N PHE A 91 -11.85 10.01 -4.38
CA PHE A 91 -10.96 9.95 -3.23
C PHE A 91 -11.72 9.67 -1.93
N GLY A 92 -12.90 10.27 -1.73
CA GLY A 92 -13.73 9.98 -0.56
C GLY A 92 -14.22 8.52 -0.50
N ASN A 93 -14.41 7.86 -1.65
CA ASN A 93 -14.75 6.44 -1.68
C ASN A 93 -13.52 5.55 -1.43
N PHE A 94 -12.34 5.93 -1.93
CA PHE A 94 -11.09 5.26 -1.58
C PHE A 94 -10.79 5.40 -0.09
N ASP A 95 -10.96 6.59 0.49
CA ASP A 95 -10.74 6.83 1.92
C ASP A 95 -11.62 5.93 2.79
N LYS A 96 -12.88 5.66 2.41
CA LYS A 96 -13.72 4.68 3.14
C LYS A 96 -13.07 3.30 3.24
N LEU A 97 -12.36 2.86 2.20
CA LEU A 97 -11.62 1.59 2.22
C LEU A 97 -10.40 1.69 3.13
N VAL A 98 -9.68 2.81 3.07
CA VAL A 98 -8.56 3.10 3.98
C VAL A 98 -9.01 3.11 5.44
N GLN A 99 -10.14 3.75 5.75
CA GLN A 99 -10.71 3.77 7.10
C GLN A 99 -11.12 2.37 7.57
N ALA A 100 -11.74 1.54 6.69
CA ALA A 100 -12.06 0.16 7.03
C ALA A 100 -10.81 -0.68 7.41
N CYS A 101 -9.66 -0.37 6.81
CA CYS A 101 -8.38 -0.95 7.20
C CYS A 101 -7.85 -0.37 8.52
N LEU A 102 -7.88 0.96 8.68
CA LEU A 102 -7.37 1.64 9.89
C LEU A 102 -8.18 1.31 11.15
N ASP A 103 -9.49 1.13 11.03
CA ASP A 103 -10.39 0.77 12.14
C ASP A 103 -10.05 -0.59 12.76
N LEU A 104 -9.34 -1.45 12.02
CA LEU A 104 -8.82 -2.73 12.52
C LEU A 104 -7.47 -2.58 13.24
N GLY A 105 -6.89 -1.38 13.25
CA GLY A 105 -5.54 -1.13 13.77
C GLY A 105 -4.43 -1.70 12.88
N ALA A 106 -4.73 -2.00 11.62
CA ALA A 106 -3.76 -2.47 10.63
C ALA A 106 -2.99 -1.30 9.99
N TYR A 107 -1.84 -1.60 9.37
CA TYR A 107 -1.16 -0.72 8.43
C TYR A 107 -1.87 -0.74 7.08
N CYS A 108 -2.12 0.44 6.51
CA CYS A 108 -2.82 0.60 5.25
C CYS A 108 -1.85 1.21 4.24
N MET A 109 -1.41 0.40 3.28
CA MET A 109 -0.51 0.79 2.22
C MET A 109 -1.32 1.36 1.06
N LEU A 110 -1.09 2.62 0.74
CA LEU A 110 -1.70 3.28 -0.42
C LEU A 110 -0.81 2.98 -1.64
N ASP A 111 -1.30 2.17 -2.57
CA ASP A 111 -0.59 1.76 -3.78
C ASP A 111 -1.10 2.53 -5.00
N LEU A 112 -0.26 3.38 -5.59
CA LEU A 112 -0.59 4.06 -6.85
C LEU A 112 -0.34 3.13 -8.04
N HIS A 113 -1.38 2.49 -8.54
CA HIS A 113 -1.34 1.38 -9.48
C HIS A 113 -1.17 1.80 -10.96
N ASN A 114 -0.09 2.51 -11.27
CA ASN A 114 0.08 3.25 -12.53
C ASN A 114 1.38 2.96 -13.32
N PHE A 115 2.25 2.03 -12.91
CA PHE A 115 3.39 1.57 -13.72
C PHE A 115 4.39 2.68 -14.10
N ALA A 116 4.52 3.69 -13.22
CA ALA A 116 5.23 4.95 -13.44
C ALA A 116 4.77 5.77 -14.65
N ARG A 117 3.52 5.54 -15.10
CA ARG A 117 2.94 6.13 -16.30
C ARG A 117 1.56 6.73 -16.05
N TYR A 118 1.18 7.67 -16.91
CA TYR A 118 -0.18 8.14 -17.07
C TYR A 118 -0.50 8.15 -18.57
N ASP A 119 -1.39 7.26 -19.01
CA ASP A 119 -1.79 7.10 -20.42
C ASP A 119 -0.55 7.09 -21.36
N ASP A 120 0.29 6.06 -21.25
CA ASP A 120 1.58 5.82 -21.94
C ASP A 120 2.75 6.73 -21.50
N GLY A 121 2.49 7.94 -21.03
CA GLY A 121 3.51 8.91 -20.66
C GLY A 121 4.24 8.55 -19.36
N ILE A 122 5.56 8.34 -19.42
CA ILE A 122 6.41 8.03 -18.25
C ILE A 122 6.65 9.30 -17.42
N ILE A 123 6.39 9.23 -16.13
CA ILE A 123 6.58 10.34 -15.19
C ILE A 123 8.05 10.81 -15.22
N GLY A 124 8.25 12.12 -15.40
CA GLY A 124 9.58 12.74 -15.50
C GLY A 124 10.35 12.42 -16.79
N GLN A 125 9.76 11.65 -17.71
CA GLN A 125 10.43 11.11 -18.91
C GLN A 125 9.52 11.15 -20.16
N GLY A 126 8.74 12.22 -20.29
CA GLY A 126 7.85 12.45 -21.44
C GLY A 126 6.35 12.43 -21.12
N GLY A 127 5.98 11.92 -19.95
CA GLY A 127 4.65 12.04 -19.35
C GLY A 127 4.53 13.18 -18.35
N PRO A 128 3.70 13.02 -17.29
CA PRO A 128 3.59 14.01 -16.22
C PRO A 128 4.94 14.39 -15.61
N THR A 129 5.10 15.63 -15.15
CA THR A 129 6.36 16.09 -14.56
C THR A 129 6.56 15.58 -13.12
N ASP A 130 7.79 15.66 -12.63
CA ASP A 130 8.12 15.34 -11.22
C ASP A 130 7.27 16.17 -10.24
N GLU A 131 6.97 17.44 -10.57
CA GLU A 131 6.18 18.34 -9.75
C GLU A 131 4.72 17.91 -9.65
N VAL A 132 4.15 17.41 -10.75
CA VAL A 132 2.79 16.88 -10.78
C VAL A 132 2.70 15.63 -9.91
N PHE A 133 3.63 14.69 -10.07
CA PHE A 133 3.70 13.48 -9.26
C PHE A 133 3.91 13.78 -7.77
N ALA A 134 4.84 14.68 -7.44
CA ALA A 134 5.07 15.14 -6.08
C ALA A 134 3.85 15.90 -5.51
N GLY A 135 3.11 16.64 -6.35
CA GLY A 135 1.90 17.36 -5.98
C GLY A 135 0.74 16.42 -5.60
N LEU A 136 0.58 15.31 -6.31
CA LEU A 136 -0.37 14.26 -5.94
C LEU A 136 -0.03 13.67 -4.56
N TRP A 137 1.23 13.26 -4.37
CA TRP A 137 1.69 12.70 -3.08
C TRP A 137 1.62 13.70 -1.93
N LYS A 138 1.85 14.99 -2.18
CA LYS A 138 1.67 16.04 -1.17
C LYS A 138 0.23 16.09 -0.65
N GLN A 139 -0.76 15.97 -1.53
CA GLN A 139 -2.18 16.02 -1.14
C GLN A 139 -2.55 14.80 -0.28
N LEU A 140 -2.17 13.60 -0.72
CA LEU A 140 -2.38 12.36 0.04
C LEU A 140 -1.68 12.42 1.41
N ALA A 141 -0.42 12.85 1.43
CA ALA A 141 0.34 12.99 2.67
C ALA A 141 -0.26 14.04 3.62
N THR A 142 -0.77 15.16 3.09
CA THR A 142 -1.44 16.18 3.91
C THR A 142 -2.69 15.61 4.58
N TYR A 143 -3.47 14.82 3.85
CA TYR A 143 -4.70 14.20 4.36
C TYR A 143 -4.38 13.16 5.46
N TYR A 144 -3.38 12.31 5.23
CA TYR A 144 -3.05 11.17 6.09
C TYR A 144 -1.95 11.43 7.12
N ALA A 145 -1.37 12.64 7.19
CA ALA A 145 -0.18 12.95 8.00
C ALA A 145 -0.26 12.51 9.47
N LYS A 146 -1.46 12.54 10.06
CA LYS A 146 -1.69 12.19 11.47
C LYS A 146 -1.82 10.70 11.75
N SER A 147 -1.99 9.86 10.72
CA SER A 147 -2.07 8.41 10.89
C SER A 147 -0.69 7.79 10.76
N ASP A 148 -0.18 7.22 11.85
CA ASP A 148 1.10 6.50 11.90
C ASP A 148 1.02 5.09 11.27
N ARG A 149 -0.16 4.69 10.80
CA ARG A 149 -0.44 3.39 10.18
C ARG A 149 -0.54 3.45 8.66
N ILE A 150 -0.29 4.60 8.05
CA ILE A 150 -0.25 4.72 6.60
C ILE A 150 1.15 4.36 6.09
N ILE A 151 1.19 3.56 5.02
CA ILE A 151 2.39 3.30 4.22
C ILE A 151 2.15 3.92 2.85
N PHE A 152 3.08 4.74 2.36
CA PHE A 152 2.98 5.34 1.03
C PHE A 152 3.74 4.48 0.01
N GLY A 153 3.01 3.68 -0.77
CA GLY A 153 3.53 2.94 -1.91
C GLY A 153 3.60 3.85 -3.14
N LEU A 154 4.78 4.40 -3.44
CA LEU A 154 4.90 5.52 -4.39
C LEU A 154 4.35 5.22 -5.79
N MET A 155 4.49 3.97 -6.24
CA MET A 155 4.08 3.53 -7.57
C MET A 155 4.12 2.01 -7.67
N ASN A 156 3.10 1.40 -8.27
CA ASN A 156 3.14 0.01 -8.68
C ASN A 156 4.07 -0.18 -9.88
N GLU A 157 4.99 -1.14 -9.81
CA GLU A 157 5.71 -1.73 -10.93
C GLU A 157 6.19 -0.80 -12.07
N PRO A 158 7.09 0.16 -11.80
CA PRO A 158 7.78 0.88 -12.86
C PRO A 158 8.52 -0.08 -13.81
N HIS A 159 8.47 0.18 -15.12
CA HIS A 159 9.16 -0.63 -16.14
C HIS A 159 9.56 0.21 -17.35
N ASP A 160 10.51 -0.29 -18.15
CA ASP A 160 10.96 0.33 -19.42
C ASP A 160 11.22 1.84 -19.31
N LEU A 161 12.04 2.24 -18.34
CA LEU A 161 12.35 3.64 -18.03
C LEU A 161 13.82 3.84 -17.64
N ASP A 162 14.30 5.09 -17.65
CA ASP A 162 15.59 5.46 -17.06
C ASP A 162 15.48 5.51 -15.54
N ILE A 163 16.15 4.58 -14.87
CA ILE A 163 16.08 4.41 -13.42
C ILE A 163 16.64 5.62 -12.64
N LYS A 164 17.57 6.40 -13.20
CA LYS A 164 18.12 7.59 -12.53
C LYS A 164 17.13 8.75 -12.58
N LEU A 165 16.45 8.92 -13.71
CA LEU A 165 15.38 9.91 -13.82
C LEU A 165 14.19 9.52 -12.93
N TRP A 166 13.84 8.24 -12.88
CA TRP A 166 12.80 7.75 -11.96
C TRP A 166 13.16 7.96 -10.49
N ALA A 167 14.42 7.71 -10.08
CA ALA A 167 14.86 7.99 -8.72
C ALA A 167 14.74 9.49 -8.36
N LYS A 168 14.92 10.40 -9.33
CA LYS A 168 14.65 11.83 -9.15
C LYS A 168 13.16 12.12 -8.91
N SER A 169 12.25 11.49 -9.66
CA SER A 169 10.81 11.59 -9.43
C SER A 169 10.40 11.06 -8.04
N CYS A 170 10.95 9.92 -7.63
CA CYS A 170 10.75 9.38 -6.28
C CYS A 170 11.29 10.30 -5.18
N GLN A 171 12.47 10.92 -5.36
CA GLN A 171 13.02 11.89 -4.41
C GLN A 171 12.12 13.14 -4.27
N ALA A 172 11.50 13.61 -5.37
CA ALA A 172 10.55 14.70 -5.34
C ALA A 172 9.30 14.33 -4.52
N ALA A 173 8.74 13.13 -4.73
CA ALA A 173 7.62 12.63 -3.96
C ALA A 173 7.95 12.46 -2.46
N VAL A 174 9.08 11.83 -2.11
CA VAL A 174 9.55 11.70 -0.72
C VAL A 174 9.64 13.08 -0.05
N THR A 175 10.28 14.04 -0.72
CA THR A 175 10.42 15.41 -0.20
C THR A 175 9.06 16.06 0.05
N ALA A 176 8.12 15.91 -0.89
CA ALA A 176 6.78 16.48 -0.79
C ALA A 176 5.95 15.84 0.34
N ILE A 177 6.01 14.51 0.49
CA ILE A 177 5.36 13.76 1.58
C ILE A 177 5.87 14.25 2.94
N ARG A 178 7.19 14.31 3.12
CA ARG A 178 7.79 14.75 4.38
C ARG A 178 7.46 16.22 4.69
N LYS A 179 7.52 17.12 3.69
CA LYS A 179 7.16 18.53 3.85
C LYS A 179 5.66 18.76 4.12
N ALA A 180 4.79 17.83 3.74
CA ALA A 180 3.37 17.86 4.07
C ALA A 180 3.06 17.47 5.53
N GLY A 181 4.07 17.06 6.30
CA GLY A 181 3.93 16.69 7.72
C GLY A 181 3.84 15.19 7.99
N ALA A 182 3.86 14.35 6.95
CA ALA A 182 3.85 12.90 7.09
C ALA A 182 5.27 12.36 7.36
N THR A 183 5.78 12.59 8.57
CA THR A 183 7.15 12.26 8.99
C THR A 183 7.29 10.90 9.68
N SER A 184 6.17 10.30 10.10
CA SER A 184 6.16 9.05 10.87
C SER A 184 6.00 7.80 10.02
N GLN A 185 5.51 7.95 8.80
CA GLN A 185 5.09 6.90 7.89
C GLN A 185 6.27 6.32 7.09
N ILE A 186 6.10 5.09 6.62
CA ILE A 186 6.99 4.47 5.65
C ILE A 186 6.65 4.93 4.25
N ILE A 187 7.68 5.08 3.43
CA ILE A 187 7.57 5.33 1.99
C ILE A 187 8.29 4.19 1.27
N LEU A 188 7.58 3.51 0.38
CA LEU A 188 8.13 2.43 -0.44
C LEU A 188 8.68 3.00 -1.76
N LEU A 189 9.86 2.53 -2.13
CA LEU A 189 10.62 3.01 -3.28
C LEU A 189 10.70 1.89 -4.34
N PRO A 190 9.87 1.94 -5.40
CA PRO A 190 9.78 0.90 -6.40
C PRO A 190 10.80 1.09 -7.54
N GLY A 191 11.41 -0.01 -7.97
CA GLY A 191 12.42 -0.07 -9.04
C GLY A 191 11.85 -0.34 -10.43
N THR A 192 12.71 -0.29 -11.45
CA THR A 192 12.35 -0.68 -12.82
C THR A 192 12.22 -2.21 -12.95
N ASN A 193 11.83 -2.68 -14.14
CA ASN A 193 11.53 -4.08 -14.43
C ASN A 193 10.49 -4.66 -13.46
N PHE A 194 9.38 -3.92 -13.30
CA PHE A 194 8.25 -4.27 -12.45
C PHE A 194 8.65 -4.47 -10.99
N ALA A 195 9.58 -3.66 -10.48
CA ALA A 195 10.16 -3.80 -9.14
C ALA A 195 10.67 -5.23 -8.81
N SER A 196 11.05 -6.02 -9.82
CA SER A 196 11.39 -7.43 -9.66
C SER A 196 12.58 -7.63 -8.72
N ALA A 197 12.37 -8.38 -7.65
CA ALA A 197 13.38 -8.67 -6.63
C ALA A 197 14.66 -9.31 -7.22
N GLU A 198 14.52 -10.10 -8.28
CA GLU A 198 15.63 -10.79 -8.95
C GLU A 198 16.54 -9.82 -9.70
N THR A 199 15.97 -8.80 -10.32
CA THR A 199 16.71 -7.84 -11.15
C THR A 199 16.95 -6.50 -10.46
N PHE A 200 16.49 -6.32 -9.23
CA PHE A 200 16.52 -5.04 -8.53
C PHE A 200 17.93 -4.47 -8.41
N VAL A 201 18.92 -5.34 -8.15
CA VAL A 201 20.34 -4.95 -8.09
C VAL A 201 20.92 -4.76 -9.50
N SER A 202 20.73 -5.72 -10.40
CA SER A 202 21.38 -5.71 -11.73
C SER A 202 20.87 -4.62 -12.66
N THR A 203 19.63 -4.14 -12.47
CA THR A 203 19.07 -2.99 -13.19
C THR A 203 19.58 -1.63 -12.68
N GLY A 204 20.31 -1.61 -11.56
CA GLY A 204 20.72 -0.39 -10.89
C GLY A 204 19.64 0.27 -10.04
N SER A 205 18.45 -0.33 -9.92
CA SER A 205 17.36 0.17 -9.07
C SER A 205 17.76 0.27 -7.61
N ALA A 206 18.47 -0.75 -7.09
CA ALA A 206 18.95 -0.78 -5.72
C ALA A 206 19.80 0.45 -5.37
N ASP A 207 20.83 0.73 -6.18
CA ASP A 207 21.77 1.83 -5.91
C ASP A 207 21.09 3.20 -6.12
N ALA A 208 20.31 3.37 -7.20
CA ALA A 208 19.67 4.64 -7.54
C ALA A 208 18.63 5.05 -6.48
N LEU A 209 17.76 4.12 -6.07
CA LEU A 209 16.73 4.39 -5.07
C LEU A 209 17.31 4.46 -3.66
N ALA A 210 18.42 3.76 -3.40
CA ALA A 210 19.04 3.82 -2.09
C ALA A 210 19.76 5.15 -1.80
N ALA A 211 20.03 5.95 -2.83
CA ALA A 211 20.55 7.31 -2.68
C ALA A 211 19.47 8.33 -2.26
N ILE A 212 18.19 7.98 -2.32
CA ILE A 212 17.09 8.86 -1.92
C ILE A 212 17.12 9.09 -0.41
N THR A 213 16.97 10.35 0.01
CA THR A 213 16.98 10.77 1.41
C THR A 213 15.74 11.57 1.79
N ASN A 214 15.40 11.55 3.07
CA ASN A 214 14.49 12.51 3.67
C ASN A 214 15.12 13.92 3.65
N PRO A 215 14.35 15.01 3.87
CA PRO A 215 14.88 16.37 3.90
C PRO A 215 16.00 16.63 4.93
N ASP A 216 16.10 15.80 5.97
CA ASP A 216 17.17 15.86 6.98
C ASP A 216 18.42 15.06 6.59
N GLY A 217 18.45 14.46 5.40
CA GLY A 217 19.54 13.63 4.89
C GLY A 217 19.49 12.17 5.36
N SER A 218 18.54 11.79 6.23
CA SER A 218 18.38 10.39 6.67
C SER A 218 17.74 9.53 5.58
N THR A 219 17.87 8.21 5.72
CA THR A 219 17.12 7.21 4.94
C THR A 219 16.05 6.51 5.78
N ASP A 220 15.77 7.03 6.97
CA ASP A 220 14.83 6.44 7.91
C ASP A 220 13.44 6.31 7.28
N LYS A 221 12.84 5.11 7.42
CA LYS A 221 11.51 4.77 6.90
C LYS A 221 11.38 4.89 5.37
N LEU A 222 12.49 4.89 4.64
CA LEU A 222 12.54 4.72 3.19
C LEU A 222 12.93 3.28 2.86
N VAL A 223 11.97 2.50 2.40
CA VAL A 223 12.10 1.05 2.21
C VAL A 223 12.03 0.72 0.72
N LEU A 224 12.88 -0.20 0.24
CA LEU A 224 12.84 -0.63 -1.16
C LEU A 224 11.61 -1.53 -1.39
N ASP A 225 10.84 -1.23 -2.43
CA ASP A 225 9.63 -1.97 -2.79
C ASP A 225 9.97 -3.10 -3.76
N LEU A 226 9.61 -4.34 -3.41
CA LEU A 226 10.01 -5.53 -4.14
C LEU A 226 8.80 -6.37 -4.53
N HIS A 227 8.74 -6.75 -5.81
CA HIS A 227 7.74 -7.65 -6.35
C HIS A 227 8.42 -8.92 -6.88
N LYS A 228 7.72 -10.06 -6.86
CA LYS A 228 8.18 -11.25 -7.60
C LYS A 228 7.07 -12.28 -7.82
N TYR A 229 6.98 -12.81 -9.03
CA TYR A 229 6.15 -13.98 -9.35
C TYR A 229 7.02 -15.19 -9.72
N LEU A 230 6.39 -16.36 -9.74
CA LEU A 230 7.06 -17.66 -9.83
C LEU A 230 6.84 -18.35 -11.18
N ASP A 231 5.97 -17.79 -12.02
CA ASP A 231 5.66 -18.32 -13.33
C ASP A 231 6.75 -17.97 -14.36
N ILE A 232 6.65 -18.60 -15.54
CA ILE A 232 7.68 -18.66 -16.58
C ILE A 232 8.28 -17.29 -16.98
N ASN A 233 7.50 -16.23 -16.86
CA ASN A 233 7.85 -14.87 -17.28
C ASN A 233 7.64 -13.84 -16.16
N ASN A 234 7.50 -14.27 -14.90
CA ASN A 234 7.37 -13.38 -13.74
C ASN A 234 6.14 -12.44 -13.79
N SER A 235 5.06 -12.81 -14.50
CA SER A 235 3.88 -11.95 -14.65
C SER A 235 2.73 -12.29 -13.72
N GLY A 236 2.76 -13.45 -13.05
CA GLY A 236 1.64 -13.90 -12.21
C GLY A 236 0.38 -14.25 -13.02
N THR A 237 0.54 -14.65 -14.28
CA THR A 237 -0.60 -14.94 -15.18
C THR A 237 -0.70 -16.41 -15.59
N HIS A 238 0.23 -17.26 -15.16
CA HIS A 238 0.22 -18.68 -15.46
C HIS A 238 -0.02 -19.52 -14.21
N SER A 239 -0.67 -20.68 -14.40
CA SER A 239 -0.98 -21.60 -13.31
C SER A 239 0.26 -22.24 -12.72
N GLU A 240 1.25 -22.56 -13.55
CA GLU A 240 2.42 -23.34 -13.13
C GLU A 240 3.56 -22.42 -12.68
N CYS A 241 4.30 -22.87 -11.67
CA CYS A 241 5.47 -22.19 -11.15
C CYS A 241 6.74 -22.90 -11.63
N THR A 242 7.66 -22.14 -12.21
CA THR A 242 8.91 -22.65 -12.79
C THR A 242 10.11 -22.42 -11.87
N THR A 243 9.98 -21.51 -10.91
CA THR A 243 11.03 -21.14 -9.94
C THR A 243 10.48 -20.94 -8.53
N ASN A 244 11.34 -21.03 -7.52
CA ASN A 244 11.02 -20.66 -6.13
C ASN A 244 11.61 -19.28 -5.75
N ASN A 245 12.28 -18.59 -6.68
CA ASN A 245 12.89 -17.27 -6.50
C ASN A 245 13.93 -17.14 -5.37
N VAL A 246 14.33 -18.23 -4.71
CA VAL A 246 15.19 -18.18 -3.52
C VAL A 246 16.52 -17.48 -3.81
N GLU A 247 17.16 -17.76 -4.95
CA GLU A 247 18.44 -17.10 -5.30
C GLU A 247 18.26 -15.61 -5.61
N GLY A 248 17.13 -15.22 -6.22
CA GLY A 248 16.78 -13.82 -6.46
C GLY A 248 16.61 -13.05 -5.14
N PHE A 249 15.81 -13.59 -4.22
CA PHE A 249 15.63 -13.02 -2.88
C PHE A 249 16.92 -13.00 -2.08
N LYS A 250 17.77 -14.03 -2.20
CA LYS A 250 19.09 -14.07 -1.56
C LYS A 250 19.99 -12.94 -2.05
N THR A 251 20.04 -12.72 -3.36
CA THR A 251 20.85 -11.65 -3.97
C THR A 251 20.47 -10.28 -3.42
N ILE A 252 19.17 -9.94 -3.40
CA ILE A 252 18.73 -8.65 -2.85
C ILE A 252 18.88 -8.60 -1.32
N ALA A 253 18.66 -9.69 -0.58
CA ALA A 253 18.87 -9.72 0.87
C ALA A 253 20.33 -9.43 1.25
N GLU A 254 21.30 -10.03 0.55
CA GLU A 254 22.72 -9.75 0.75
C GLU A 254 23.07 -8.29 0.45
N TRP A 255 22.51 -7.73 -0.64
CA TRP A 255 22.68 -6.32 -0.97
C TRP A 255 22.08 -5.40 0.10
N LEU A 256 20.87 -5.69 0.58
CA LEU A 256 20.17 -4.93 1.62
C LEU A 256 21.00 -4.90 2.92
N ARG A 257 21.50 -6.05 3.38
CA ARG A 257 22.36 -6.14 4.57
C ARG A 257 23.62 -5.31 4.41
N LYS A 258 24.33 -5.49 3.29
CA LYS A 258 25.59 -4.80 3.00
C LYS A 258 25.41 -3.28 3.01
N ASN A 259 24.31 -2.80 2.45
CA ASN A 259 24.02 -1.36 2.31
C ASN A 259 23.18 -0.78 3.45
N LYS A 260 22.87 -1.58 4.49
CA LYS A 260 22.04 -1.18 5.65
C LYS A 260 20.69 -0.61 5.20
N ARG A 261 20.09 -1.24 4.21
CA ARG A 261 18.77 -0.92 3.69
C ARG A 261 17.79 -2.03 4.03
N LEU A 262 16.52 -1.68 3.97
CA LEU A 262 15.40 -2.58 4.20
C LEU A 262 14.57 -2.68 2.93
N GLY A 263 13.97 -3.85 2.70
CA GLY A 263 13.02 -4.11 1.64
C GLY A 263 11.69 -4.60 2.19
N LEU A 264 10.61 -4.33 1.46
CA LEU A 264 9.29 -4.90 1.72
C LEU A 264 8.85 -5.63 0.45
N VAL A 265 8.44 -6.89 0.59
CA VAL A 265 7.89 -7.65 -0.53
C VAL A 265 6.40 -7.31 -0.64
N SER A 266 6.05 -6.30 -1.44
CA SER A 266 4.69 -5.76 -1.46
C SER A 266 3.78 -6.44 -2.47
N GLU A 267 4.35 -7.32 -3.30
CA GLU A 267 3.56 -8.16 -4.20
C GLU A 267 4.28 -9.48 -4.53
N THR A 268 3.61 -10.58 -4.24
CA THR A 268 3.97 -11.90 -4.77
C THR A 268 2.76 -12.82 -4.65
N GLY A 269 2.59 -13.71 -5.62
CA GLY A 269 1.48 -14.64 -5.66
C GLY A 269 1.81 -15.87 -6.49
N ALA A 270 0.99 -16.89 -6.35
CA ALA A 270 1.08 -18.12 -7.12
C ALA A 270 -0.32 -18.74 -7.23
N SER A 271 -0.51 -19.68 -8.16
CA SER A 271 -1.75 -20.45 -8.18
C SER A 271 -1.68 -21.60 -7.14
N MET A 272 -2.77 -22.34 -6.97
CA MET A 272 -2.80 -23.57 -6.18
C MET A 272 -2.29 -24.82 -6.93
N ASP A 273 -1.69 -24.67 -8.11
CA ASP A 273 -1.03 -25.77 -8.82
C ASP A 273 0.06 -26.43 -7.95
N GLN A 274 0.28 -27.73 -8.14
CA GLN A 274 1.21 -28.49 -7.31
C GLN A 274 2.66 -27.99 -7.44
N SER A 275 3.07 -27.49 -8.61
CA SER A 275 4.39 -26.87 -8.80
C SER A 275 4.53 -25.60 -7.96
N CYS A 276 3.46 -24.83 -7.84
CA CYS A 276 3.40 -23.60 -7.07
C CYS A 276 3.36 -23.84 -5.56
N MET A 277 2.55 -24.78 -5.09
CA MET A 277 2.44 -25.07 -3.65
C MET A 277 3.78 -25.42 -3.01
N THR A 278 4.70 -26.08 -3.74
CA THR A 278 6.05 -26.34 -3.24
C THR A 278 6.92 -25.09 -3.30
N ARG A 279 7.02 -24.47 -4.47
CA ARG A 279 7.96 -23.38 -4.74
C ARG A 279 7.62 -22.08 -4.02
N PHE A 280 6.34 -21.75 -3.89
CA PHE A 280 5.88 -20.55 -3.19
C PHE A 280 6.10 -20.67 -1.68
N CYS A 281 5.85 -21.85 -1.12
CA CYS A 281 6.18 -22.14 0.28
C CYS A 281 7.69 -22.02 0.55
N GLU A 282 8.55 -22.49 -0.37
CA GLU A 282 10.01 -22.32 -0.26
C GLU A 282 10.43 -20.84 -0.32
N GLN A 283 9.90 -20.08 -1.28
CA GLN A 283 10.12 -18.63 -1.39
C GLN A 283 9.78 -17.91 -0.08
N ASN A 284 8.56 -18.12 0.41
CA ASN A 284 8.03 -17.38 1.55
C ASN A 284 8.71 -17.81 2.86
N LYS A 285 9.13 -19.07 2.96
CA LYS A 285 10.02 -19.50 4.05
C LYS A 285 11.36 -18.77 4.01
N PHE A 286 11.96 -18.57 2.83
CA PHE A 286 13.19 -17.80 2.72
C PHE A 286 12.97 -16.34 3.14
N ILE A 287 11.92 -15.68 2.63
CA ILE A 287 11.58 -14.29 3.01
C ILE A 287 11.41 -14.17 4.52
N ALA A 288 10.61 -15.05 5.14
CA ALA A 288 10.35 -15.06 6.59
C ALA A 288 11.62 -15.30 7.42
N GLN A 289 12.61 -16.05 6.91
CA GLN A 289 13.89 -16.31 7.58
C GLN A 289 14.91 -15.18 7.45
N ASN A 290 14.65 -14.18 6.60
CA ASN A 290 15.52 -13.02 6.36
C ASN A 290 14.83 -11.73 6.84
N ASP A 291 14.17 -11.81 8.01
CA ASP A 291 13.35 -10.75 8.62
C ASP A 291 14.16 -9.56 9.16
N ASP A 292 15.49 -9.66 9.14
CA ASP A 292 16.42 -8.58 9.42
C ASP A 292 16.45 -7.52 8.31
N VAL A 293 16.12 -7.89 7.07
CA VAL A 293 16.09 -6.99 5.91
C VAL A 293 14.79 -6.96 5.15
N PHE A 294 14.00 -8.05 5.16
CA PHE A 294 12.63 -8.04 4.64
C PHE A 294 11.66 -7.73 5.76
N VAL A 295 11.15 -6.50 5.78
CA VAL A 295 10.40 -6.00 6.93
C VAL A 295 8.89 -6.18 6.83
N GLY A 296 8.40 -6.58 5.66
CA GLY A 296 7.01 -6.92 5.44
C GLY A 296 6.83 -7.78 4.20
N PHE A 297 5.65 -8.39 4.12
CA PHE A 297 5.21 -9.27 3.05
C PHE A 297 3.74 -9.01 2.76
N VAL A 298 3.38 -8.85 1.50
CA VAL A 298 2.01 -8.73 1.04
C VAL A 298 1.76 -9.73 -0.08
N GLY A 299 0.79 -10.62 0.13
CA GLY A 299 0.35 -11.58 -0.88
C GLY A 299 -0.61 -10.94 -1.89
N TRP A 300 -0.45 -11.29 -3.16
CA TRP A 300 -1.37 -10.94 -4.24
C TRP A 300 -2.26 -12.14 -4.59
N SER A 301 -3.60 -12.08 -4.53
CA SER A 301 -4.43 -10.95 -4.04
C SER A 301 -5.82 -11.38 -3.59
N ALA A 302 -6.46 -10.55 -2.75
CA ALA A 302 -7.84 -10.68 -2.32
C ALA A 302 -8.65 -9.43 -2.75
N GLY A 303 -9.66 -9.05 -1.97
CA GLY A 303 -10.47 -7.86 -2.23
C GLY A 303 -11.60 -8.12 -3.22
N GLY A 304 -11.54 -7.43 -4.36
CA GLY A 304 -12.53 -7.50 -5.44
C GLY A 304 -12.44 -8.77 -6.29
N PHE A 305 -11.35 -9.53 -6.22
CA PHE A 305 -11.23 -10.82 -6.89
C PHE A 305 -12.13 -11.88 -6.23
N ASP A 306 -12.67 -12.80 -7.01
CA ASP A 306 -13.42 -13.94 -6.51
C ASP A 306 -12.56 -15.22 -6.46
N GLY A 307 -13.18 -16.36 -6.14
CA GLY A 307 -12.51 -17.66 -6.06
C GLY A 307 -12.08 -18.24 -7.41
N THR A 308 -12.45 -17.63 -8.54
CA THR A 308 -12.07 -18.06 -9.89
C THR A 308 -10.79 -17.39 -10.40
N TYR A 309 -10.37 -16.31 -9.75
CA TYR A 309 -9.10 -15.66 -10.06
C TYR A 309 -7.93 -16.61 -9.79
N LEU A 310 -7.00 -16.68 -10.76
CA LEU A 310 -5.91 -17.65 -10.79
C LEU A 310 -5.01 -17.60 -9.54
N LEU A 311 -4.72 -16.40 -9.05
CA LEU A 311 -3.88 -16.16 -7.86
C LEU A 311 -4.72 -15.74 -6.63
N THR A 312 -5.99 -16.16 -6.58
CA THR A 312 -6.90 -15.71 -5.53
C THR A 312 -6.37 -16.05 -4.13
N LEU A 313 -6.43 -15.06 -3.26
CA LEU A 313 -6.31 -15.16 -1.81
C LEU A 313 -7.62 -14.74 -1.13
N THR A 314 -8.69 -14.48 -1.90
CA THR A 314 -10.00 -14.12 -1.37
C THR A 314 -10.56 -15.28 -0.53
N PRO A 315 -10.85 -15.06 0.76
CA PRO A 315 -11.42 -16.09 1.60
C PRO A 315 -12.85 -16.38 1.16
N SER A 316 -13.22 -17.65 1.18
CA SER A 316 -14.61 -18.06 0.94
C SER A 316 -15.44 -17.86 2.20
N LYS A 317 -16.76 -17.69 2.06
CA LYS A 317 -17.68 -17.54 3.19
C LYS A 317 -18.63 -18.72 3.29
N SER A 318 -18.69 -19.36 4.45
CA SER A 318 -19.61 -20.45 4.76
C SER A 318 -20.37 -20.12 6.05
N GLY A 319 -21.62 -19.70 5.90
CA GLY A 319 -22.37 -19.06 6.99
C GLY A 319 -21.67 -17.77 7.44
N ASP A 320 -21.36 -17.68 8.74
CA ASP A 320 -20.65 -16.54 9.31
C ASP A 320 -19.12 -16.72 9.36
N LYS A 321 -18.60 -17.85 8.84
CA LYS A 321 -17.17 -18.16 8.87
C LYS A 321 -16.52 -17.84 7.53
N TRP A 322 -15.37 -17.19 7.60
CA TRP A 322 -14.45 -17.05 6.49
C TRP A 322 -13.47 -18.23 6.49
N ILE A 323 -13.13 -18.71 5.29
CA ILE A 323 -12.27 -19.87 5.09
C ILE A 323 -11.27 -19.51 3.99
N ASP A 324 -10.02 -19.34 4.42
CA ASP A 324 -8.87 -19.24 3.56
C ASP A 324 -8.66 -20.46 2.68
N ASN A 325 -8.07 -20.25 1.50
CA ASN A 325 -7.67 -21.34 0.63
C ASN A 325 -6.36 -22.02 1.07
N LYS A 326 -5.97 -23.09 0.37
CA LYS A 326 -4.79 -23.87 0.73
C LYS A 326 -3.49 -23.06 0.59
N LEU A 327 -3.38 -22.21 -0.42
CA LEU A 327 -2.19 -21.39 -0.67
C LEU A 327 -1.94 -20.42 0.49
N MET A 328 -2.98 -19.70 0.92
CA MET A 328 -2.92 -18.76 2.05
C MET A 328 -2.43 -19.47 3.32
N ARG A 329 -3.12 -20.53 3.74
CA ARG A 329 -2.77 -21.24 4.98
C ARG A 329 -1.37 -21.87 4.92
N ASP A 330 -1.03 -22.51 3.80
CA ASP A 330 0.16 -23.34 3.73
C ASP A 330 1.44 -22.57 3.42
N CYS A 331 1.34 -21.57 2.54
CA CYS A 331 2.51 -20.86 2.00
C CYS A 331 2.57 -19.40 2.40
N ILE A 332 1.54 -18.82 3.03
CA ILE A 332 1.59 -17.45 3.57
C ILE A 332 1.54 -17.49 5.09
N LEU A 333 0.49 -18.02 5.72
CA LEU A 333 0.39 -18.01 7.19
C LEU A 333 1.45 -18.88 7.86
N ARG A 334 1.62 -20.12 7.42
CA ARG A 334 2.54 -21.07 8.08
C ARG A 334 4.01 -20.63 8.04
N PRO A 335 4.59 -20.14 6.91
CA PRO A 335 6.00 -19.74 6.90
C PRO A 335 6.32 -18.58 7.85
N PHE A 336 5.36 -17.68 8.08
CA PHE A 336 5.53 -16.50 8.93
C PHE A 336 5.08 -16.71 10.39
N ALA A 337 4.48 -17.85 10.73
CA ALA A 337 3.99 -18.17 12.08
C ALA A 337 5.07 -18.25 13.18
N LYS A 338 6.36 -18.40 12.83
CA LYS A 338 7.48 -18.48 13.80
C LYS A 338 8.27 -17.17 13.83
N GLY A 339 7.80 -16.20 14.61
CA GLY A 339 8.43 -14.89 14.73
C GLY A 339 9.80 -14.93 15.42
N GLY A 340 10.85 -14.51 14.69
CA GLY A 340 12.03 -13.88 15.26
C GLY A 340 11.75 -12.39 15.56
N SER A 341 12.63 -11.75 16.33
CA SER A 341 12.51 -10.32 16.65
C SER A 341 12.98 -9.46 15.46
N SER A 342 12.05 -8.98 14.62
CA SER A 342 12.41 -8.12 13.48
C SER A 342 12.91 -6.72 13.91
N PRO A 343 14.02 -6.21 13.33
CA PRO A 343 14.56 -4.87 13.56
C PRO A 343 13.62 -3.73 13.12
N TYR A 344 12.60 -4.03 12.32
CA TYR A 344 11.57 -3.08 11.90
C TYR A 344 10.83 -2.41 13.07
N ARG A 345 10.72 -3.10 14.22
CA ARG A 345 10.13 -2.52 15.45
C ARG A 345 10.89 -1.31 15.98
N ALA A 346 12.19 -1.18 15.69
CA ALA A 346 12.96 -0.01 16.10
C ALA A 346 12.57 1.24 15.28
N LEU A 347 12.29 1.09 13.98
CA LEU A 347 11.85 2.20 13.12
C LEU A 347 10.45 2.72 13.47
N LEU A 348 9.55 1.84 13.90
CA LEU A 348 8.21 2.24 14.36
C LEU A 348 8.22 2.86 15.77
N SER A 349 9.23 2.54 16.59
CA SER A 349 9.33 3.02 17.98
C SER A 349 10.04 4.38 18.13
N THR A 350 10.68 4.92 17.09
CA THR A 350 11.34 6.24 17.14
C THR A 350 10.36 7.39 16.94
N THR A 351 9.34 7.47 17.80
CA THR A 351 8.62 8.72 18.09
C THR A 351 9.14 9.26 19.42
N LYS A 352 10.42 9.63 19.48
CA LYS A 352 10.88 10.43 20.61
C LYS A 352 10.41 11.86 20.37
N ALA A 353 9.30 12.22 20.99
CA ALA A 353 8.91 13.60 21.18
C ALA A 353 10.12 14.37 21.72
N SER A 354 10.56 15.38 20.98
CA SER A 354 11.55 16.33 21.47
C SER A 354 10.90 17.12 22.60
N ALA A 355 11.02 16.63 23.83
CA ALA A 355 10.76 17.41 25.01
C ALA A 355 11.89 18.44 25.15
N THR A 356 11.64 19.65 24.62
CA THR A 356 12.51 20.80 24.88
C THR A 356 12.36 21.15 26.35
N SER A 357 13.38 20.85 27.15
CA SER A 357 13.48 21.31 28.53
C SER A 357 13.75 22.82 28.52
N THR A 358 12.71 23.63 28.72
CA THR A 358 12.88 25.01 29.17
C THR A 358 13.34 24.99 30.62
N THR A 359 14.61 25.27 30.84
CA THR A 359 15.12 25.68 32.15
C THR A 359 14.57 27.06 32.47
N GLU A 360 13.59 27.14 33.37
CA GLU A 360 13.21 28.38 34.04
C GLU A 360 14.35 28.78 34.98
N ALA A 361 14.98 29.91 34.67
CA ALA A 361 15.79 30.65 35.61
C ALA A 361 14.85 31.48 36.48
N THR A 362 14.80 31.17 37.77
CA THR A 362 14.20 32.00 38.81
C THR A 362 14.89 33.36 38.88
N GLN A 363 14.15 34.43 38.59
CA GLN A 363 14.46 35.76 39.10
C GLN A 363 13.24 36.31 39.85
N ASP A 364 13.45 36.48 41.15
CA ASP A 364 12.67 37.34 42.03
C ASP A 364 12.63 38.77 41.48
N THR A 365 11.44 39.37 41.44
CA THR A 365 11.26 40.78 41.81
C THR A 365 9.78 41.13 42.04
N ALA A 366 9.49 41.41 43.31
CA ALA A 366 8.56 42.38 43.90
C ALA A 366 7.26 42.80 43.18
N SER A 367 6.16 42.61 43.90
CA SER A 367 4.83 43.18 43.66
C SER A 367 4.80 44.71 43.68
N ALA A 368 4.00 45.28 42.77
CA ALA A 368 3.30 46.55 42.99
C ALA A 368 1.93 46.54 42.28
N THR A 369 0.99 47.22 42.91
CA THR A 369 -0.47 47.07 42.86
C THR A 369 -1.15 47.91 41.76
N ALA A 370 -2.30 47.40 41.31
CA ALA A 370 -3.54 48.09 40.87
C ALA A 370 -3.49 49.19 39.79
N THR A 371 -4.31 49.02 38.75
CA THR A 371 -5.56 49.78 38.51
C THR A 371 -6.22 49.25 37.24
N GLY A 372 -7.56 49.18 37.24
CA GLY A 372 -8.34 48.75 36.08
C GLY A 372 -8.56 49.86 35.08
N ASP A 373 -8.93 49.49 33.85
CA ASP A 373 -10.09 50.09 33.22
C ASP A 373 -10.61 49.26 32.04
N LYS A 374 -11.90 49.46 31.81
CA LYS A 374 -12.79 48.78 30.87
C LYS A 374 -12.39 49.05 29.41
N ASN A 375 -12.63 48.09 28.52
CA ASN A 375 -13.40 48.42 27.33
C ASN A 375 -14.13 47.25 26.66
N VAL A 376 -15.26 47.61 26.08
CA VAL A 376 -16.37 46.82 25.59
C VAL A 376 -16.27 46.67 24.07
N ASN A 377 -16.60 45.48 23.52
CA ASN A 377 -17.44 45.27 22.33
C ASN A 377 -17.48 43.76 22.03
N ALA A 378 -18.61 43.08 22.20
CA ALA A 378 -19.80 43.07 21.33
C ALA A 378 -19.60 42.23 20.05
N ASN A 379 -19.91 40.94 20.20
CA ASN A 379 -20.91 40.17 19.46
C ASN A 379 -21.01 40.30 17.93
N MET A 380 -20.89 39.16 17.22
CA MET A 380 -21.86 38.65 16.23
C MET A 380 -21.35 37.28 15.74
N ALA A 381 -21.90 36.16 16.21
CA ALA A 381 -23.17 35.52 15.79
C ALA A 381 -23.07 34.86 14.40
N ALA A 382 -23.12 33.54 14.42
CA ALA A 382 -23.23 32.62 13.30
C ALA A 382 -24.60 32.71 12.59
N PRO A 383 -24.73 32.18 11.37
CA PRO A 383 -26.03 31.84 10.82
C PRO A 383 -26.32 30.33 10.89
N GLU A 384 -27.60 30.08 11.15
CA GLU A 384 -28.30 28.80 11.30
C GLU A 384 -28.44 27.97 10.04
N LYS A 385 -28.80 26.71 10.29
CA LYS A 385 -29.33 25.72 9.36
C LYS A 385 -30.72 26.13 8.84
N ASP A 386 -31.05 25.72 7.63
CA ASP A 386 -32.45 25.40 7.29
C ASP A 386 -32.58 24.23 6.31
N ASN A 387 -33.65 23.46 6.51
CA ASN A 387 -34.00 22.21 5.83
C ASN A 387 -34.83 22.46 4.56
N ALA A 388 -34.72 21.59 3.54
CA ALA A 388 -35.89 21.23 2.71
C ALA A 388 -35.64 19.95 1.90
N ALA A 389 -36.61 19.03 2.01
CA ALA A 389 -36.71 17.80 1.23
C ALA A 389 -37.42 18.06 -0.13
N GLY A 390 -37.05 17.28 -1.15
CA GLY A 390 -37.75 17.24 -2.43
C GLY A 390 -37.53 15.90 -3.13
N ARG A 391 -38.45 14.94 -2.90
CA ARG A 391 -38.58 13.70 -3.68
C ARG A 391 -39.22 14.03 -5.03
N ILE A 392 -38.63 13.54 -6.11
CA ILE A 392 -39.32 13.34 -7.40
C ILE A 392 -39.01 11.92 -7.88
N THR A 393 -40.06 11.16 -8.16
CA THR A 393 -40.08 9.83 -8.77
C THR A 393 -40.63 9.90 -10.19
N VAL A 394 -40.48 8.78 -10.92
CA VAL A 394 -41.26 8.28 -12.11
C VAL A 394 -40.51 8.41 -13.46
N PRO A 395 -40.54 7.43 -14.40
CA PRO A 395 -40.44 5.97 -14.30
C PRO A 395 -39.53 5.32 -15.39
N THR A 396 -39.44 3.99 -15.33
CA THR A 396 -38.80 3.03 -16.25
C THR A 396 -39.45 2.97 -17.65
N ALA A 397 -38.63 2.79 -18.70
CA ALA A 397 -39.02 2.06 -19.92
C ALA A 397 -37.80 1.43 -20.61
N CYS A 398 -37.83 0.10 -20.75
CA CYS A 398 -36.89 -0.71 -21.52
C CYS A 398 -37.10 -0.53 -23.03
N ILE A 399 -36.01 -0.51 -23.82
CA ILE A 399 -36.01 -1.00 -25.21
C ILE A 399 -34.72 -1.80 -25.45
N PHE A 400 -34.92 -3.10 -25.70
CA PHE A 400 -33.95 -4.00 -26.33
C PHE A 400 -33.81 -3.62 -27.81
N LEU A 401 -32.59 -3.58 -28.34
CA LEU A 401 -32.31 -3.88 -29.75
C LEU A 401 -30.87 -4.40 -29.87
N ALA A 402 -30.78 -5.65 -30.28
CA ALA A 402 -29.56 -6.33 -30.68
C ALA A 402 -29.14 -5.88 -32.09
N SER A 403 -27.84 -5.78 -32.34
CA SER A 403 -27.30 -5.96 -33.69
C SER A 403 -25.96 -6.69 -33.63
N MET A 404 -25.93 -7.81 -34.34
CA MET A 404 -24.78 -8.66 -34.64
C MET A 404 -23.82 -8.01 -35.65
N GLY A 405 -22.57 -8.50 -35.65
CA GLY A 405 -21.58 -8.36 -36.72
C GLY A 405 -20.31 -7.67 -36.22
N THR A 406 -19.09 -8.16 -36.39
CA THR A 406 -18.56 -9.26 -37.22
C THR A 406 -17.16 -9.58 -36.71
N VAL A 407 -16.81 -10.86 -36.76
CA VAL A 407 -15.46 -11.39 -36.52
C VAL A 407 -14.53 -10.94 -37.65
N ALA A 408 -13.37 -10.39 -37.30
CA ALA A 408 -12.24 -10.26 -38.23
C ALA A 408 -11.03 -10.96 -37.60
N THR A 409 -10.71 -12.12 -38.18
CA THR A 409 -9.46 -12.85 -38.05
C THR A 409 -8.31 -12.00 -38.60
N ALA A 410 -7.23 -11.84 -37.84
CA ALA A 410 -5.93 -11.45 -38.38
C ALA A 410 -4.90 -12.52 -38.04
N GLN A 411 -4.35 -13.06 -39.11
CA GLN A 411 -3.49 -14.21 -39.22
C GLN A 411 -2.03 -13.77 -39.04
N ALA A 412 -1.24 -14.68 -38.46
CA ALA A 412 0.20 -14.58 -38.32
C ALA A 412 0.92 -14.27 -39.65
N VAL A 413 1.97 -13.46 -39.58
CA VAL A 413 3.05 -13.46 -40.57
C VAL A 413 4.36 -13.56 -39.78
N ALA A 414 5.13 -14.58 -40.15
CA ALA A 414 6.50 -14.81 -39.74
C ALA A 414 7.43 -13.81 -40.43
N ASP A 415 8.35 -13.23 -39.67
CA ASP A 415 9.80 -13.31 -39.87
C ASP A 415 10.53 -12.79 -38.62
#